data_AF-A0A9J6P3H0-F1
#
_entry.id   AF-A0A9J6P3H0-F1
#
_cell.length_a   1.000
_cell.length_b   1.000
_cell.length_c   1.000
_cell.angle_alpha   90.00
_cell.angle_beta   90.00
_cell.angle_gamma   90.00
#
_symmetry.space_group_name_H-M   'P 1'
#
loop_
_entity.id
_entity.type
_entity.pdbx_description
1 polymer ?
#
loop_
_entity_poly.entity_id
_entity_poly.type
_entity_poly.pdbx_seq_one_letter_code
_entity_poly.pdbx_strand_id
1 'polypeptide(L)'
;MKIEGIIDKVTYENKYLEFSIVLERLKAEKVDLNASKEKTVDIKKRINSFRKVFDSNKPIKEFDRVVFESAVNKIILSGIDEEGNTDPYMLTFIFKSGMSHSLKGKDVKAFKTSKKDKEMCSLTNTPHVECIVRTECK
;
A
#
# COMPACT_ATOMS: atom_id res chain seq x y z
N MET A 1 -20.52 -58.97 -19.13
CA MET A 1 -19.32 -58.97 -20.00
C MET A 1 -18.17 -59.54 -19.20
N LYS A 2 -17.64 -60.72 -19.59
CA LYS A 2 -16.46 -61.32 -18.96
C LYS A 2 -15.22 -60.72 -19.62
N ILE A 3 -14.41 -60.00 -18.84
CA ILE A 3 -13.12 -59.42 -19.27
C ILE A 3 -11.99 -60.47 -19.17
N GLU A 4 -12.36 -61.72 -18.84
CA GLU A 4 -11.44 -62.84 -18.65
C GLU A 4 -10.74 -63.19 -19.97
N GLY A 5 -9.48 -62.77 -20.10
CA GLY A 5 -8.58 -63.11 -21.22
C GLY A 5 -7.93 -61.92 -21.95
N ILE A 6 -8.37 -60.68 -21.73
CA ILE A 6 -7.85 -59.50 -22.45
C ILE A 6 -6.78 -58.76 -21.63
N ILE A 7 -6.88 -58.81 -20.31
CA ILE A 7 -5.95 -58.18 -19.38
C ILE A 7 -5.60 -59.21 -18.32
N ASP A 8 -4.31 -59.43 -18.11
CA ASP A 8 -3.84 -60.31 -17.06
C ASP A 8 -4.15 -59.71 -15.68
N LYS A 9 -4.50 -60.58 -14.73
CA LYS A 9 -4.91 -60.17 -13.39
C LYS A 9 -3.85 -59.30 -12.69
N VAL A 10 -2.57 -59.62 -12.88
CA VAL A 10 -1.44 -58.90 -12.29
C VAL A 10 -1.35 -57.47 -12.86
N THR A 11 -1.51 -57.30 -14.17
CA THR A 11 -1.56 -55.97 -14.81
C THR A 11 -2.73 -55.14 -14.30
N TYR A 12 -3.90 -55.75 -14.11
CA TYR A 12 -5.06 -55.06 -13.55
C TYR A 12 -4.80 -54.58 -12.11
N GLU A 13 -4.30 -55.47 -11.24
CA GLU A 13 -4.00 -55.13 -9.85
C GLU A 13 -2.91 -54.06 -9.74
N ASN A 14 -1.86 -54.14 -10.56
CA ASN A 14 -0.82 -53.11 -10.63
C ASN A 14 -1.37 -51.75 -11.06
N LYS A 15 -2.19 -51.70 -12.11
CA LYS A 15 -2.86 -50.46 -12.57
C LYS A 15 -3.81 -49.90 -11.52
N TYR A 16 -4.55 -50.77 -10.82
CA TYR A 16 -5.44 -50.36 -9.74
C TYR A 16 -4.67 -49.72 -8.59
N LEU A 17 -3.54 -50.32 -8.20
CA LEU A 17 -2.66 -49.77 -7.17
C LEU A 17 -2.03 -48.43 -7.61
N GLU A 18 -1.52 -48.34 -8.84
CA GLU A 18 -1.02 -47.08 -9.41
C GLU A 18 -2.07 -45.97 -9.33
N PHE A 19 -3.29 -46.24 -9.80
CA PHE A 19 -4.37 -45.26 -9.76
C PHE A 19 -4.79 -44.91 -8.32
N SER A 20 -4.81 -45.88 -7.42
CA SER A 20 -5.11 -45.64 -6.00
C SER A 20 -4.08 -44.71 -5.35
N ILE A 21 -2.79 -44.93 -5.61
CA ILE A 21 -1.70 -44.07 -5.13
C ILE A 21 -1.83 -42.66 -5.70
N VAL A 22 -2.07 -42.52 -7.01
CA VAL A 22 -2.25 -41.22 -7.65
C VAL A 22 -3.48 -40.49 -7.08
N LEU A 23 -4.57 -41.22 -6.81
CA LEU A 23 -5.79 -40.66 -6.25
C LEU A 23 -5.58 -40.14 -4.83
N GLU A 24 -4.85 -40.87 -3.99
CA GLU A 24 -4.50 -40.41 -2.65
C GLU A 24 -3.52 -39.22 -2.70
N ARG A 25 -2.54 -39.22 -3.60
CA ARG A 25 -1.64 -38.08 -3.82
C ARG A 25 -2.41 -36.81 -4.21
N LEU A 26 -3.35 -36.92 -5.17
CA LEU A 26 -4.16 -35.79 -5.63
C LEU A 26 -5.09 -35.27 -4.54
N LYS A 27 -5.62 -36.14 -3.68
CA LYS A 27 -6.40 -35.72 -2.51
C LYS A 27 -5.55 -34.93 -1.53
N ALA A 28 -4.34 -35.40 -1.20
CA ALA A 28 -3.43 -34.69 -0.31
C ALA A 28 -3.06 -33.30 -0.87
N GLU A 29 -2.69 -33.25 -2.15
CA GLU A 29 -2.35 -31.99 -2.85
C GLU A 29 -3.52 -30.99 -2.82
N LYS A 30 -4.76 -31.46 -3.00
CA LYS A 30 -5.96 -30.62 -2.90
C LYS A 30 -6.15 -30.04 -1.50
N VAL A 31 -5.88 -30.82 -0.45
CA VAL A 31 -5.98 -30.36 0.94
C VAL A 31 -4.95 -29.26 1.22
N ASP A 32 -3.70 -29.48 0.82
CA ASP A 32 -2.62 -28.50 1.01
C ASP A 32 -2.89 -27.19 0.27
N LEU A 33 -3.34 -27.28 -0.97
CA LEU A 33 -3.71 -26.12 -1.78
C LEU A 33 -4.86 -25.32 -1.14
N ASN A 34 -5.89 -26.01 -0.62
CA ASN A 34 -7.00 -25.37 0.07
C ASN A 34 -6.55 -24.70 1.36
N ALA A 35 -5.69 -25.34 2.16
CA ALA A 35 -5.14 -24.75 3.38
C ALA A 35 -4.32 -23.48 3.08
N SER A 36 -3.53 -23.49 2.00
CA SER A 36 -2.82 -22.29 1.53
C SER A 36 -3.78 -21.20 1.08
N LYS A 37 -4.82 -21.55 0.31
CA LYS A 37 -5.86 -20.61 -0.14
C LYS A 37 -6.56 -19.96 1.04
N GLU A 38 -6.97 -20.71 2.06
CA GLU A 38 -7.60 -20.19 3.26
C GLU A 38 -6.72 -19.16 4.00
N LYS A 39 -5.42 -19.46 4.16
CA LYS A 39 -4.45 -18.51 4.73
C LYS A 39 -4.40 -17.20 3.94
N THR A 40 -4.38 -17.26 2.60
CA THR A 40 -4.39 -16.03 1.78
C THR A 40 -5.69 -15.24 1.88
N VAL A 41 -6.83 -15.92 2.02
CA VAL A 41 -8.14 -15.28 2.21
C VAL A 41 -8.19 -14.55 3.55
N ASP A 42 -7.65 -15.15 4.61
CA ASP A 42 -7.59 -14.52 5.93
C ASP A 42 -6.73 -13.24 5.92
N ILE A 43 -5.55 -13.29 5.30
CA ILE A 43 -4.68 -12.10 5.16
C ILE A 43 -5.41 -10.97 4.40
N LYS A 44 -6.08 -11.30 3.28
CA LYS A 44 -6.86 -10.32 2.51
C LYS A 44 -8.01 -9.73 3.32
N LYS A 45 -8.70 -10.54 4.12
CA LYS A 45 -9.76 -10.08 5.03
C LYS A 45 -9.22 -9.09 6.05
N ARG A 46 -8.09 -9.42 6.70
CA ARG A 46 -7.43 -8.55 7.70
C ARG A 46 -7.00 -7.21 7.09
N ILE A 47 -6.40 -7.22 5.89
CA ILE A 47 -6.02 -5.99 5.18
C ILE A 47 -7.25 -5.14 4.85
N ASN A 48 -8.33 -5.75 4.37
CA ASN A 48 -9.56 -5.02 4.05
C ASN A 48 -10.22 -4.44 5.29
N SER A 49 -10.23 -5.16 6.42
CA SER A 49 -10.71 -4.63 7.70
C SER A 49 -9.87 -3.45 8.17
N PHE A 50 -8.54 -3.53 8.03
CA PHE A 50 -7.64 -2.43 8.37
C PHE A 50 -7.91 -1.18 7.51
N ARG A 51 -8.04 -1.35 6.19
CA ARG A 51 -8.42 -0.26 5.26
C ARG A 51 -9.75 0.38 5.65
N LYS A 52 -10.78 -0.43 5.93
CA LYS A 52 -12.09 0.07 6.38
C LYS A 52 -12.00 0.92 7.64
N VAL A 53 -11.17 0.56 8.61
CA VAL A 53 -10.96 1.37 9.82
C VAL A 53 -10.35 2.73 9.47
N PHE A 54 -9.36 2.75 8.58
CA PHE A 54 -8.74 4.00 8.11
C PHE A 54 -9.69 4.85 7.25
N ASP A 55 -10.47 4.24 6.37
CA ASP A 55 -11.43 4.95 5.51
C ASP A 55 -12.64 5.48 6.31
N SER A 56 -13.03 4.79 7.39
CA SER A 56 -14.11 5.21 8.30
C SER A 56 -13.66 6.31 9.26
N ASN A 57 -12.36 6.40 9.55
CA ASN A 57 -11.79 7.52 10.28
C ASN A 57 -11.83 8.74 9.36
N LYS A 58 -12.86 9.56 9.59
CA LYS A 58 -13.07 10.88 8.98
C LYS A 58 -11.73 11.61 8.84
N PRO A 59 -11.47 12.32 7.72
CA PRO A 59 -10.26 13.12 7.57
C PRO A 59 -10.06 13.95 8.84
N ILE A 60 -8.83 13.94 9.34
CA ILE A 60 -8.40 14.65 10.53
C ILE A 60 -9.01 16.05 10.48
N LYS A 61 -9.99 16.32 11.36
CA LYS A 61 -10.73 17.59 11.34
C LYS A 61 -9.86 18.76 11.78
N GLU A 62 -8.88 18.48 12.63
CA GLU A 62 -7.98 19.44 13.24
C GLU A 62 -6.54 18.96 13.07
N PHE A 63 -5.68 19.82 12.54
CA PHE A 63 -4.30 19.47 12.27
C PHE A 63 -3.55 19.10 13.56
N ASP A 64 -3.14 17.83 13.66
CA ASP A 64 -2.27 17.35 14.73
C ASP A 64 -0.81 17.37 14.26
N ARG A 65 -0.02 18.25 14.87
CA ARG A 65 1.40 18.42 14.58
C ARG A 65 2.18 17.12 14.81
N VAL A 66 1.94 16.41 15.91
CA VAL A 66 2.70 15.20 16.27
C VAL A 66 2.46 14.09 15.25
N VAL A 67 1.20 13.92 14.84
CA VAL A 67 0.83 12.96 13.79
C VAL A 67 1.48 13.35 12.45
N PHE A 68 1.46 14.63 12.10
CA PHE A 68 2.08 15.11 10.86
C PHE A 68 3.60 14.88 10.83
N GLU A 69 4.31 15.22 11.91
CA GLU A 69 5.75 14.99 12.06
C GLU A 69 6.12 13.50 12.08
N SER A 70 5.20 12.64 12.52
CA SER A 70 5.39 11.19 12.50
C SER A 70 5.33 10.61 11.08
N ALA A 71 4.52 11.20 10.19
CA ALA A 71 4.30 10.70 8.84
C ALA A 71 5.24 11.33 7.80
N VAL A 72 5.46 12.64 7.89
CA VAL A 72 6.26 13.41 6.91
C VAL A 72 7.71 13.51 7.39
N ASN A 73 8.64 13.25 6.46
CA ASN A 73 10.08 13.40 6.68
C ASN A 73 10.56 14.81 6.28
N LYS A 74 10.18 15.24 5.07
CA LYS A 74 10.67 16.49 4.47
C LYS A 74 9.61 17.09 3.55
N ILE A 75 9.59 18.41 3.47
CA ILE A 75 8.74 19.16 2.54
C ILE A 75 9.64 20.04 1.66
N ILE A 76 9.40 19.98 0.36
CA ILE A 76 10.09 20.80 -0.65
C ILE A 76 9.08 21.83 -1.16
N LEU A 77 9.39 23.12 -0.95
CA LEU A 77 8.56 24.27 -1.32
C LEU A 77 8.98 24.86 -2.67
N SER A 78 9.15 24.00 -3.66
CA SER A 78 9.33 24.35 -5.07
C SER A 78 9.41 23.07 -5.90
N GLY A 79 9.03 23.17 -7.17
CA GLY A 79 9.13 22.08 -8.13
C GLY A 79 9.86 22.52 -9.38
N ILE A 80 10.38 21.56 -10.13
CA ILE A 80 10.92 21.82 -11.47
C ILE A 80 9.85 21.30 -12.44
N ASP A 81 9.27 22.19 -13.24
CA ASP A 81 8.38 21.80 -14.33
C ASP A 81 9.19 21.17 -15.49
N GLU A 82 8.51 20.50 -16.42
CA GLU A 82 9.12 19.82 -17.59
C GLU A 82 10.01 20.74 -18.46
N GLU A 83 9.83 22.06 -18.34
CA GLU A 83 10.60 23.09 -19.04
C GLU A 83 11.85 23.54 -18.27
N GLY A 84 12.15 22.94 -17.11
CA GLY A 84 13.31 23.27 -16.28
C GLY A 84 13.14 24.51 -15.41
N ASN A 85 11.95 25.11 -15.41
CA ASN A 85 11.63 26.28 -14.61
C ASN A 85 11.22 25.89 -13.18
N THR A 86 11.68 26.67 -12.19
CA THR A 86 11.27 26.47 -10.79
C THR A 86 9.87 27.06 -10.58
N ASP A 87 8.88 26.21 -10.29
CA ASP A 87 7.53 26.62 -9.90
C ASP A 87 7.48 26.85 -8.37
N PRO A 88 7.32 28.11 -7.90
CA PRO A 88 7.20 28.42 -6.47
C PRO A 88 5.90 27.88 -5.85
N TYR A 89 4.94 27.44 -6.65
CA TYR A 89 3.63 26.97 -6.20
C TYR A 89 3.51 25.43 -6.14
N MET A 90 4.62 24.71 -6.34
CA MET A 90 4.64 23.24 -6.20
C MET A 90 5.13 22.83 -4.81
N LEU A 91 4.33 22.00 -4.14
CA LEU A 91 4.61 21.47 -2.80
C LEU A 91 4.87 19.97 -2.91
N THR A 92 6.04 19.49 -2.49
CA THR A 92 6.36 18.05 -2.49
C THR A 92 6.60 17.54 -1.07
N PHE A 93 5.78 16.58 -0.65
CA PHE A 93 5.93 15.84 0.60
C PHE A 93 6.76 14.59 0.37
N ILE A 94 7.75 14.36 1.22
CA ILE A 94 8.49 13.11 1.33
C ILE A 94 8.08 12.46 2.65
N PHE A 95 7.47 11.28 2.59
CA PHE A 95 7.04 10.53 3.77
C PHE A 95 8.17 9.68 4.33
N LYS A 96 8.10 9.36 5.63
CA LYS A 96 9.06 8.44 6.26
C LYS A 96 9.02 7.03 5.66
N SER A 97 7.91 6.66 5.00
CA SER A 97 7.78 5.41 4.23
C SER A 97 8.61 5.37 2.94
N GLY A 98 9.24 6.49 2.55
CA GLY A 98 9.96 6.63 1.29
C GLY A 98 9.07 6.99 0.09
N MET A 99 7.76 7.12 0.29
CA MET A 99 6.85 7.62 -0.74
C MET A 99 6.95 9.15 -0.86
N SER A 100 6.71 9.68 -2.05
CA SER A 100 6.60 11.12 -2.29
C SER A 100 5.24 11.49 -2.88
N HIS A 101 4.77 12.69 -2.57
CA HIS A 101 3.53 13.23 -3.11
C HIS A 101 3.68 14.73 -3.42
N SER A 102 3.36 15.13 -4.64
CA SER A 102 3.47 16.51 -5.09
C SER A 102 2.09 17.11 -5.38
N LEU A 103 1.87 18.33 -4.89
CA LEU A 103 0.67 19.13 -5.11
C LEU A 103 1.07 20.39 -5.90
N LYS A 104 0.30 20.74 -6.94
CA LYS A 104 0.43 22.01 -7.64
C LYS A 104 -0.55 23.03 -7.06
N GLY A 105 -0.16 24.30 -6.99
CA GLY A 105 -0.98 25.37 -6.39
C GLY A 105 -2.38 25.56 -7.00
N LYS A 106 -2.60 25.08 -8.23
CA LYS A 106 -3.92 25.11 -8.90
C LYS A 106 -4.92 24.12 -8.30
N ASP A 107 -4.45 23.08 -7.63
CA ASP A 107 -5.29 22.02 -7.03
C ASP A 107 -5.62 22.28 -5.55
N VAL A 108 -5.00 23.30 -4.95
CA VAL A 108 -5.27 23.71 -3.56
C VAL A 108 -6.50 24.60 -3.55
N LYS A 109 -7.68 24.01 -3.27
CA LYS A 109 -8.87 24.80 -2.93
C LYS A 109 -8.51 25.77 -1.81
N ALA A 110 -8.66 27.06 -2.06
CA ALA A 110 -8.43 28.09 -1.06
C ALA A 110 -9.23 27.76 0.21
N PHE A 111 -8.55 27.33 1.26
CA PHE A 111 -9.15 27.26 2.58
C PHE A 111 -9.49 28.70 2.98
N LYS A 112 -10.77 28.98 3.23
CA LYS A 112 -11.19 30.26 3.80
C LYS A 112 -10.62 30.34 5.22
N THR A 113 -9.43 30.91 5.37
CA THR A 113 -8.88 31.25 6.68
C THR A 113 -9.64 32.46 7.22
N SER A 114 -10.20 32.31 8.42
CA SER A 114 -10.70 33.42 9.22
C SER A 114 -9.53 34.38 9.46
N LYS A 115 -9.71 35.68 9.18
CA LYS A 115 -8.70 36.72 9.42
C LYS A 115 -8.27 36.69 10.89
N LYS A 116 -6.97 36.42 11.12
CA LYS A 116 -6.17 36.39 12.38
C LYS A 116 -5.41 35.06 12.31
N ASP A 117 -4.22 34.98 11.71
CA ASP A 117 -2.99 35.59 12.20
C ASP A 117 -2.05 35.92 11.04
N LYS A 118 -1.63 37.20 10.96
CA LYS A 118 -0.58 37.65 10.05
C LYS A 118 0.76 37.46 10.77
N GLU A 119 1.28 36.25 10.77
CA GLU A 119 2.71 36.02 11.00
C GLU A 119 3.06 34.58 10.61
N MET A 120 3.50 34.36 9.36
CA MET A 120 4.34 33.20 9.08
C MET A 120 5.16 33.35 7.80
N CYS A 121 6.45 33.12 7.97
CA CYS A 121 7.49 32.90 6.97
C CYS A 121 7.79 34.07 6.02
N SER A 122 8.77 34.88 6.40
CA SER A 122 9.52 35.73 5.46
C SER A 122 10.11 34.86 4.35
N LEU A 123 9.59 35.03 3.14
CA LEU A 123 10.13 34.46 1.92
C LEU A 123 11.53 35.06 1.67
N THR A 124 12.57 34.41 2.16
CA THR A 124 13.93 34.71 1.72
C THR A 124 14.17 33.99 0.41
N ASN A 125 14.37 34.78 -0.66
CA ASN A 125 14.67 34.36 -2.03
C ASN A 125 15.90 33.44 -2.08
N THR A 126 15.69 32.15 -1.85
CA THR A 126 16.67 31.10 -2.11
C THR A 126 16.00 30.05 -2.99
N PRO A 127 16.66 29.58 -4.07
CA PRO A 127 16.02 28.75 -5.09
C PRO A 127 15.65 27.33 -4.61
N HIS A 128 15.98 26.97 -3.37
CA HIS A 128 15.69 25.67 -2.80
C HIS A 128 15.39 25.80 -1.30
N VAL A 129 14.13 26.04 -0.94
CA VAL A 129 13.71 26.05 0.47
C VAL A 129 13.38 24.61 0.88
N GLU A 130 14.32 23.99 1.57
CA GLU A 130 14.17 22.69 2.20
C GLU A 130 13.71 22.88 3.65
N CYS A 131 12.42 22.64 3.90
CA CYS A 131 11.90 22.60 5.27
C CYS A 131 12.07 21.18 5.82
N ILE A 132 13.15 20.98 6.57
CA ILE A 132 13.33 19.80 7.41
C ILE A 132 12.39 19.95 8.60
N VAL A 133 11.52 18.95 8.80
CA VAL A 133 10.63 18.88 9.96
C VAL A 133 11.50 18.54 11.19
N ARG A 134 12.18 19.55 11.76
CA ARG A 134 13.10 19.36 12.89
C ARG A 134 12.32 19.15 14.20
N THR A 135 12.74 18.15 14.97
CA THR A 135 12.20 17.78 16.28
C THR A 135 12.74 18.58 17.46
N GLU A 136 13.48 19.68 17.28
CA GLU A 136 14.06 20.40 18.42
C GLU A 136 13.96 21.92 18.24
N CYS A 137 13.05 22.54 19.01
CA CYS A 137 13.24 23.90 19.50
C CYS A 137 13.92 23.78 20.87
N LYS A 138 15.11 24.36 20.98
CA LYS A 138 15.74 24.66 22.26
C LYS A 138 15.43 26.09 22.63
#